data_AF-A0A520RIG5-F1
#
_entry.id   AF-A0A520RIG5-F1
#
_cell.length_a   1.000
_cell.length_b   1.000
_cell.length_c   1.000
_cell.angle_alpha   90.00
_cell.angle_beta   90.00
_cell.angle_gamma   90.00
#
_symmetry.space_group_name_H-M   'P 1'
#
loop_
_entity.id
_entity.type
_entity.pdbx_description
1 polymer ?
#
loop_
_entity_poly.entity_id
_entity_poly.type
_entity_poly.pdbx_seq_one_letter_code
_entity_poly.pdbx_strand_id
1 'polypeptide(L)'
;MEHCAECHGGVKKASGFSVLSRESMLHDSDSGLPGFITGDSGKSSLIQRLRTRDLDERMPPEGHDPLSAAQVEVLVRWIDEGASWPQHWALTQINKVDVPSGVHPVDYFVSQGLDSEGLAFSPRAESSILVRRLFLDLTGLLPNPDVVNGFVADPSERNYEGLVDQLLASPHFGERWGRHWLDEARYADSLGYEKDSVKKDAWRYRDWVVDALNADMSFEIFSRYQLAGDLMPQTESGALIATKLHLQTQFNLEGGIDAEEDRVKRVVDRVNMFSSTWLGLTMACSQCHDHPYDPISQREYYSLYAFFNNMDMDASFLGAGSENEESLLKERAGIAEKLEQMLLRQISDKNLSNQTVGLLGRLFNFDNDKGLTRHMRERAEKRRETYVLTRGDFLRPDIQQGLVVPDTPGLFPSMGDRGQLQDRADLVDWLFTDTHPSTARVTVNKVWMRLFGKPLVHTVQDFGSRGEQSTHPLLLDWMAGWWQTDAGWSLKRLIKWIVMSDTYQQSSNHRLELKRVDPNNRLLARQNRFRVEAEIIRDISLQTAGLLNLDIGGPAVFPPIPDSVLNQSFTKYGGNSKGRDRYRRGIYTFFRRTAI
;
A
#
# COMPACT_ATOMS: atom_id res chain seq x y z
N MET A 1 10.70 9.09 -24.31
CA MET A 1 9.72 8.10 -23.82
C MET A 1 8.40 8.18 -24.58
N GLU A 2 7.72 9.32 -24.60
CA GLU A 2 6.39 9.49 -25.24
C GLU A 2 6.29 8.95 -26.68
N HIS A 3 7.32 9.20 -27.51
CA HIS A 3 7.32 8.79 -28.92
C HIS A 3 7.90 7.38 -29.19
N CYS A 4 8.48 6.71 -28.19
CA CYS A 4 9.25 5.47 -28.41
C CYS A 4 8.73 4.28 -27.61
N ALA A 5 8.24 4.52 -26.38
CA ALA A 5 7.92 3.46 -25.43
C ALA A 5 6.71 2.61 -25.86
N GLU A 6 5.86 3.11 -26.76
CA GLU A 6 4.75 2.33 -27.29
C GLU A 6 5.22 1.09 -28.09
N CYS A 7 6.34 1.22 -28.83
CA CYS A 7 6.92 0.14 -29.64
C CYS A 7 8.14 -0.49 -28.98
N HIS A 8 8.93 0.30 -28.25
CA HIS A 8 10.19 -0.10 -27.63
C HIS A 8 10.12 -0.04 -26.09
N GLY A 9 8.94 -0.26 -25.52
CA GLY A 9 8.75 -0.37 -24.07
C GLY A 9 8.13 -1.71 -23.68
N GLY A 10 8.45 -2.16 -22.47
CA GLY A 10 7.78 -3.26 -21.78
C GLY A 10 7.72 -4.56 -22.57
N VAL A 11 6.53 -4.87 -23.07
CA VAL A 11 6.22 -6.15 -23.75
C VAL A 11 6.63 -6.16 -25.21
N LYS A 12 6.50 -5.03 -25.90
CA LYS A 12 6.69 -5.02 -27.36
C LYS A 12 8.16 -5.17 -27.74
N LYS A 13 9.04 -4.40 -27.08
CA LYS A 13 10.50 -4.34 -27.31
C LYS A 13 10.85 -4.63 -28.76
N ALA A 14 10.26 -3.88 -29.70
CA ALA A 14 10.35 -4.20 -31.11
C ALA A 14 11.83 -4.26 -31.54
N SER A 15 12.17 -5.32 -32.28
CA SER A 15 13.55 -5.63 -32.69
C SER A 15 14.53 -5.85 -31.53
N GLY A 16 14.06 -6.40 -30.40
CA GLY A 16 14.90 -6.64 -29.23
C GLY A 16 15.37 -5.37 -28.51
N PHE A 17 14.87 -4.19 -28.90
CA PHE A 17 15.31 -2.89 -28.39
C PHE A 17 14.30 -2.32 -27.37
N SER A 18 14.80 -1.78 -26.25
CA SER A 18 13.99 -1.14 -25.22
C SER A 18 14.58 0.18 -24.72
N VAL A 19 13.72 1.18 -24.56
CA VAL A 19 14.07 2.52 -24.05
C VAL A 19 13.80 2.69 -22.55
N LEU A 20 13.35 1.64 -21.84
CA LEU A 20 12.93 1.74 -20.43
C LEU A 20 14.09 1.86 -19.44
N SER A 21 15.27 1.37 -19.80
CA SER A 21 16.45 1.44 -18.94
C SER A 21 17.70 1.73 -19.75
N ARG A 22 18.68 2.36 -19.10
CA ARG A 22 20.01 2.57 -19.68
C ARG A 22 20.63 1.26 -20.13
N GLU A 23 20.53 0.21 -19.31
CA GLU A 23 21.07 -1.10 -19.62
C GLU A 23 20.44 -1.70 -20.88
N SER A 24 19.11 -1.62 -21.01
CA SER A 24 18.42 -2.11 -22.22
C SER A 24 18.81 -1.34 -23.49
N MET A 25 19.11 -0.05 -23.39
CA MET A 25 19.56 0.73 -24.54
C MET A 25 21.03 0.49 -24.90
N LEU A 26 21.82 -0.06 -23.98
CA LEU A 26 23.22 -0.42 -24.19
C LEU A 26 23.42 -1.89 -24.56
N HIS A 27 22.39 -2.72 -24.42
CA HIS A 27 22.40 -4.09 -24.88
C HIS A 27 22.19 -4.15 -26.40
N ASP A 28 22.78 -5.16 -27.04
CA ASP A 28 22.56 -5.40 -28.45
C ASP A 28 21.09 -5.72 -28.72
N SER A 29 20.53 -5.01 -29.70
CA SER A 29 19.22 -5.30 -30.29
C SER A 29 19.33 -6.43 -31.31
N ASP A 30 18.23 -6.81 -31.96
CA ASP A 30 18.22 -7.83 -33.02
C ASP A 30 19.13 -7.45 -34.21
N SER A 31 19.51 -6.17 -34.34
CA SER A 31 20.49 -5.72 -35.33
C SER A 31 21.95 -5.96 -34.92
N GLY A 32 22.20 -6.56 -33.75
CA GLY A 32 23.54 -6.78 -33.19
C GLY A 32 24.26 -5.48 -32.80
N LEU A 33 23.51 -4.39 -32.61
CA LEU A 33 24.04 -3.09 -32.20
C LEU A 33 23.26 -2.57 -31.00
N PRO A 34 23.92 -1.85 -30.07
CA PRO A 34 23.23 -1.15 -29.01
C PRO A 34 22.45 0.04 -29.55
N GLY A 35 21.47 0.51 -28.80
CA GLY A 35 20.71 1.72 -29.13
C GLY A 35 21.62 2.95 -29.26
N PHE A 36 22.62 3.10 -28.40
CA PHE A 36 23.60 4.17 -28.51
C PHE A 36 25.00 3.77 -28.02
N ILE A 37 26.00 4.52 -28.47
CA ILE A 37 27.37 4.48 -27.97
C ILE A 37 27.62 5.79 -27.23
N THR A 38 27.94 5.71 -25.94
CA THR A 38 28.14 6.88 -25.09
C THR A 38 29.27 7.76 -25.66
N GLY A 39 29.00 9.04 -25.90
CA GLY A 39 29.96 9.99 -26.46
C GLY A 39 30.17 9.93 -27.98
N ASP A 40 29.45 9.06 -28.71
CA ASP A 40 29.56 8.95 -30.17
C ASP A 40 28.17 8.78 -30.82
N SER A 41 27.45 9.89 -30.96
CA SER A 41 26.14 9.93 -31.62
C SER A 41 26.20 9.48 -33.09
N GLY A 42 27.34 9.66 -33.77
CA GLY A 42 27.54 9.26 -35.17
C GLY A 42 27.48 7.76 -35.38
N LYS A 43 27.96 6.97 -34.41
CA LYS A 43 27.89 5.50 -34.43
C LYS A 43 26.67 4.91 -33.70
N SER A 44 25.85 5.76 -33.09
CA SER A 44 24.69 5.31 -32.31
C SER A 44 23.53 4.92 -33.24
N SER A 45 23.10 3.67 -33.16
CA SER A 45 22.06 3.11 -34.05
C SER A 45 20.74 3.90 -33.94
N LEU A 46 20.36 4.33 -32.74
CA LEU A 46 19.18 5.18 -32.51
C LEU A 46 19.20 6.44 -33.38
N ILE A 47 20.32 7.16 -33.42
CA ILE A 47 20.45 8.40 -34.20
C ILE A 47 20.44 8.10 -35.69
N GLN A 48 21.09 7.02 -36.13
CA GLN A 48 21.08 6.59 -37.53
C GLN A 48 19.65 6.28 -37.99
N ARG A 49 18.88 5.56 -37.17
CA ARG A 49 17.47 5.20 -37.44
C ARG A 49 16.55 6.42 -37.44
N LEU A 50 16.81 7.42 -36.59
CA LEU A 50 16.04 8.67 -36.58
C LEU A 50 16.35 9.60 -37.77
N ARG A 51 17.56 9.52 -38.35
CA ARG A 51 18.02 10.41 -39.44
C ARG A 51 17.92 9.80 -40.84
N THR A 52 17.86 8.47 -40.96
CA THR A 52 17.79 7.81 -42.27
C THR A 52 16.50 8.16 -43.03
N ARG A 53 16.60 8.17 -44.36
CA ARG A 53 15.46 8.36 -45.28
C ARG A 53 14.95 7.04 -45.85
N ASP A 54 15.63 5.94 -45.56
CA ASP A 54 15.20 4.61 -45.94
C ASP A 54 13.95 4.25 -45.13
N LEU A 55 12.84 3.99 -45.82
CA LEU A 55 11.54 3.73 -45.19
C LEU A 55 11.51 2.39 -44.44
N ASP A 56 12.36 1.43 -44.84
CA ASP A 56 12.46 0.12 -44.18
C ASP A 56 13.29 0.20 -42.89
N GLU A 57 14.18 1.20 -42.80
CA GLU A 57 15.08 1.35 -41.65
C GLU A 57 14.70 2.47 -40.70
N ARG A 58 14.00 3.49 -41.18
CA ARG A 58 13.70 4.70 -40.42
C ARG A 58 12.80 4.41 -39.23
N MET A 59 13.09 5.10 -38.12
CA MET A 59 12.23 5.16 -36.95
C MET A 59 11.70 6.59 -36.73
N PRO A 60 10.42 6.75 -36.33
CA PRO A 60 9.40 5.70 -36.28
C PRO A 60 9.01 5.25 -37.72
N PRO A 61 8.43 4.05 -37.88
CA PRO A 61 8.07 3.51 -39.19
C PRO A 61 6.94 4.33 -39.84
N GLU A 62 6.68 4.05 -41.12
CA GLU A 62 5.58 4.69 -41.86
C GLU A 62 4.25 4.56 -41.11
N GLY A 63 3.48 5.66 -41.08
CA GLY A 63 2.22 5.75 -40.31
C GLY A 63 2.36 6.40 -38.93
N HIS A 64 3.58 6.73 -38.49
CA HIS A 64 3.84 7.47 -37.25
C HIS A 64 4.58 8.78 -37.51
N ASP A 65 4.27 9.81 -36.73
CA ASP A 65 4.92 11.11 -36.87
C ASP A 65 6.39 11.06 -36.42
N PRO A 66 7.34 11.51 -37.25
CA PRO A 66 8.74 11.55 -36.86
C PRO A 66 9.01 12.64 -35.83
N LEU A 67 10.07 12.43 -35.05
CA LEU A 67 10.62 13.50 -34.21
C LEU A 67 11.03 14.69 -35.08
N SER A 68 10.80 15.89 -34.56
CA SER A 68 11.33 17.12 -35.17
C SER A 68 12.86 17.12 -35.14
N ALA A 69 13.49 17.87 -36.05
CA ALA A 69 14.94 18.02 -36.07
C ALA A 69 15.49 18.50 -34.71
N ALA A 70 14.79 19.43 -34.04
CA ALA A 70 15.17 19.90 -32.72
C ALA A 70 15.14 18.79 -31.66
N GLN A 71 14.14 17.90 -31.68
CA GLN A 71 14.07 16.77 -30.77
C GLN A 71 15.19 15.75 -31.03
N VAL A 72 15.54 15.50 -32.30
CA VAL A 72 16.67 14.62 -32.65
C VAL A 72 17.99 15.22 -32.18
N GLU A 73 18.22 16.52 -32.35
CA GLU A 73 19.43 17.18 -31.88
C GLU A 73 19.58 17.16 -30.35
N VAL A 74 18.47 17.17 -29.60
CA VAL A 74 18.52 16.96 -28.14
C VAL A 74 19.07 15.58 -27.80
N LEU A 75 18.67 14.53 -28.52
CA LEU A 75 19.18 13.17 -28.31
C LEU A 75 20.65 13.02 -28.72
N VAL A 76 21.05 13.66 -29.83
CA VAL A 76 22.45 13.70 -30.29
C VAL A 76 23.34 14.32 -29.22
N ARG A 77 22.99 15.53 -28.77
CA ARG A 77 23.74 16.23 -27.73
C ARG A 77 23.76 15.42 -26.43
N TRP A 78 22.63 14.84 -26.03
CA TRP A 78 22.58 13.98 -24.84
C TRP A 78 23.54 12.80 -24.92
N ILE A 79 23.63 12.12 -26.08
CA ILE A 79 24.59 11.02 -26.29
C ILE A 79 26.02 11.52 -26.23
N ASP A 80 26.33 12.62 -26.93
CA ASP A 80 27.68 13.17 -27.02
C ASP A 80 28.17 13.75 -25.67
N GLU A 81 27.26 14.23 -24.82
CA GLU A 81 27.52 14.69 -23.45
C GLU A 81 27.64 13.52 -22.43
N GLY A 82 27.64 12.27 -22.91
CA GLY A 82 27.86 11.10 -22.07
C GLY A 82 26.59 10.35 -21.65
N ALA A 83 25.44 10.67 -22.27
CA ALA A 83 24.18 9.94 -22.12
C ALA A 83 23.76 9.75 -20.65
N SER A 84 23.82 10.83 -19.86
CA SER A 84 23.47 10.80 -18.45
C SER A 84 22.03 10.31 -18.26
N TRP A 85 21.86 9.28 -17.45
CA TRP A 85 20.55 8.69 -17.13
C TRP A 85 20.30 8.82 -15.63
N PRO A 86 19.79 9.97 -15.16
CA PRO A 86 19.56 10.17 -13.74
C PRO A 86 18.51 9.18 -13.25
N GLN A 87 18.72 8.68 -12.03
CA GLN A 87 17.72 7.85 -11.36
C GLN A 87 16.47 8.67 -11.07
N HIS A 88 15.29 8.04 -11.15
CA HIS A 88 14.02 8.70 -10.83
C HIS A 88 14.05 9.25 -9.41
N TRP A 89 13.48 10.45 -9.18
CA TRP A 89 13.55 11.17 -7.91
C TRP A 89 13.06 10.34 -6.71
N ALA A 90 12.07 9.47 -6.92
CA ALA A 90 11.52 8.63 -5.85
C ALA A 90 12.44 7.46 -5.46
N LEU A 91 13.44 7.16 -6.30
CA LEU A 91 14.37 6.05 -6.13
C LEU A 91 15.77 6.53 -5.69
N THR A 92 16.00 7.84 -5.66
CA THR A 92 17.22 8.39 -5.07
C THR A 92 17.16 8.33 -3.55
N GLN A 93 18.31 8.27 -2.89
CA GLN A 93 18.38 8.31 -1.43
C GLN A 93 17.71 9.57 -0.89
N ILE A 94 17.01 9.43 0.24
CA ILE A 94 16.38 10.55 0.94
C ILE A 94 17.46 11.46 1.52
N ASN A 95 17.43 12.74 1.16
CA ASN A 95 18.36 13.75 1.65
C ASN A 95 17.60 14.82 2.44
N LYS A 96 17.89 14.95 3.74
CA LYS A 96 17.38 16.05 4.56
C LYS A 96 18.16 17.33 4.23
N VAL A 97 17.45 18.35 3.75
CA VAL A 97 18.01 19.71 3.63
C VAL A 97 17.93 20.43 4.97
N ASP A 98 18.96 21.20 5.32
CA ASP A 98 18.96 21.98 6.56
C ASP A 98 17.86 23.04 6.57
N VAL A 99 17.19 23.18 7.72
CA VAL A 99 16.14 24.16 7.96
C VAL A 99 16.59 25.12 9.05
N PRO A 100 16.36 26.44 8.92
CA PRO A 100 16.72 27.41 9.94
C PRO A 100 16.14 27.07 11.32
N SER A 101 16.95 27.25 12.36
CA SER A 101 16.51 27.03 13.74
C SER A 101 15.33 27.95 14.12
N GLY A 102 14.36 27.41 14.85
CA GLY A 102 13.17 28.13 15.28
C GLY A 102 12.05 28.23 14.23
N VAL A 103 12.27 27.72 13.01
CA VAL A 103 11.22 27.64 11.97
C VAL A 103 10.74 26.20 11.85
N HIS A 104 9.42 26.00 11.83
CA HIS A 104 8.86 24.68 11.59
C HIS A 104 9.14 24.24 10.14
N PRO A 105 9.74 23.06 9.89
CA PRO A 105 10.14 22.66 8.54
C PRO A 105 9.00 22.56 7.51
N VAL A 106 7.77 22.16 7.90
CA VAL A 106 6.61 22.27 6.98
C VAL A 106 6.45 23.70 6.49
N ASP A 107 6.44 24.65 7.42
CA ASP A 107 6.16 26.05 7.12
C ASP A 107 7.31 26.67 6.32
N TYR A 108 8.55 26.27 6.60
CA TYR A 108 9.71 26.67 5.79
C TYR A 108 9.57 26.25 4.32
N PHE A 109 9.32 24.96 4.03
CA PHE A 109 9.25 24.51 2.65
C PHE A 109 8.00 24.99 1.92
N VAL A 110 6.88 25.15 2.62
CA VAL A 110 5.66 25.74 2.04
C VAL A 110 5.87 27.22 1.74
N SER A 111 6.53 27.98 2.63
CA SER A 111 6.78 29.41 2.39
C SER A 111 7.63 29.61 1.13
N GLN A 112 8.64 28.78 0.88
CA GLN A 112 9.46 28.87 -0.34
C GLN A 112 8.61 28.77 -1.63
N GLY A 113 7.63 27.85 -1.66
CA GLY A 113 6.73 27.69 -2.80
C GLY A 113 5.71 28.83 -2.94
N LEU A 114 5.28 29.41 -1.82
CA LEU A 114 4.41 30.58 -1.82
C LEU A 114 5.15 31.84 -2.29
N ASP A 115 6.37 32.05 -1.80
CA ASP A 115 7.20 33.21 -2.11
C ASP A 115 7.55 33.27 -3.60
N SER A 116 7.77 32.13 -4.26
CA SER A 116 8.04 32.08 -5.71
C SER A 116 6.88 32.59 -6.57
N GLU A 117 5.65 32.55 -6.05
CA GLU A 117 4.44 33.02 -6.73
C GLU A 117 3.88 34.32 -6.12
N GLY A 118 4.62 34.96 -5.20
CA GLY A 118 4.17 36.16 -4.49
C GLY A 118 2.92 35.94 -3.64
N LEU A 119 2.72 34.71 -3.16
CA LEU A 119 1.62 34.33 -2.27
C LEU A 119 2.11 34.35 -0.80
N ALA A 120 1.16 34.40 0.12
CA ALA A 120 1.40 34.30 1.55
C ALA A 120 0.48 33.26 2.17
N PHE A 121 0.80 32.80 3.37
CA PHE A 121 -0.10 31.96 4.16
C PHE A 121 -1.44 32.65 4.41
N SER A 122 -2.50 31.86 4.49
CA SER A 122 -3.78 32.30 5.06
C SER A 122 -3.64 32.48 6.57
N PRO A 123 -4.46 33.36 7.19
CA PRO A 123 -4.49 33.46 8.64
C PRO A 123 -4.86 32.11 9.27
N ARG A 124 -4.43 31.91 10.51
CA ARG A 124 -4.85 30.77 11.36
C ARG A 124 -6.37 30.66 11.35
N ALA A 125 -6.88 29.43 11.30
CA ALA A 125 -8.32 29.16 11.35
C ALA A 125 -8.92 29.64 12.68
N GLU A 126 -10.20 29.99 12.67
CA GLU A 126 -10.94 30.26 13.91
C GLU A 126 -10.84 29.07 14.87
N SER A 127 -10.70 29.35 16.17
CA SER A 127 -10.44 28.33 17.20
C SER A 127 -11.44 27.18 17.17
N SER A 128 -12.74 27.46 16.96
CA SER A 128 -13.79 26.44 16.86
C SER A 128 -13.62 25.52 15.64
N ILE A 129 -13.20 26.08 14.50
CA ILE A 129 -12.91 25.32 13.28
C ILE A 129 -11.68 24.45 13.50
N LEU A 130 -10.64 24.99 14.14
CA LEU A 130 -9.39 24.30 14.36
C LEU A 130 -9.56 23.10 15.32
N VAL A 131 -10.28 23.30 16.44
CA VAL A 131 -10.62 22.20 17.37
C VAL A 131 -11.44 21.12 16.67
N ARG A 132 -12.49 21.51 15.92
CA ARG A 132 -13.30 20.55 15.17
C ARG A 132 -12.46 19.76 14.16
N ARG A 133 -11.53 20.42 13.47
CA ARG A 133 -10.62 19.79 12.50
C ARG A 133 -9.75 18.74 13.18
N LEU A 134 -9.06 19.11 14.27
CA LEU A 134 -8.22 18.18 15.03
C LEU A 134 -9.00 16.96 15.53
N PHE A 135 -10.19 17.15 16.09
CA PHE A 135 -11.02 16.05 16.57
C PHE A 135 -11.40 15.08 15.44
N LEU A 136 -11.82 15.60 14.29
CA LEU A 136 -12.18 14.78 13.14
C LEU A 136 -10.97 14.06 12.54
N ASP A 137 -9.85 14.75 12.37
CA ASP A 137 -8.65 14.19 11.75
C ASP A 137 -7.99 13.14 12.65
N LEU A 138 -7.93 13.38 13.97
CA LEU A 138 -7.22 12.52 14.91
C LEU A 138 -8.08 11.41 15.51
N THR A 139 -9.40 11.62 15.68
CA THR A 139 -10.28 10.64 16.33
C THR A 139 -11.50 10.24 15.50
N GLY A 140 -11.83 10.99 14.44
CA GLY A 140 -13.04 10.78 13.66
C GLY A 140 -14.34 11.14 14.40
N LEU A 141 -14.24 11.87 15.52
CA LEU A 141 -15.38 12.26 16.36
C LEU A 141 -15.49 13.79 16.41
N LEU A 142 -16.63 14.30 16.86
CA LEU A 142 -16.81 15.73 17.17
C LEU A 142 -16.32 16.05 18.59
N PRO A 143 -15.80 17.28 18.81
CA PRO A 143 -15.49 17.76 20.15
C PRO A 143 -16.74 17.95 21.00
N ASN A 144 -16.62 17.74 22.31
CA ASN A 144 -17.62 18.20 23.27
C ASN A 144 -17.62 19.74 23.32
N PRO A 145 -18.78 20.42 23.42
CA PRO A 145 -18.86 21.87 23.62
C PRO A 145 -17.92 22.44 24.70
N ASP A 146 -17.71 21.75 25.81
CA ASP A 146 -16.82 22.22 26.89
C ASP A 146 -15.36 22.30 26.45
N VAL A 147 -14.91 21.36 25.63
CA VAL A 147 -13.55 21.38 25.05
C VAL A 147 -13.40 22.54 24.07
N VAL A 148 -14.44 22.79 23.25
CA VAL A 148 -14.44 23.93 22.32
C VAL A 148 -14.39 25.24 23.11
N ASN A 149 -15.26 25.42 24.11
CA ASN A 149 -15.32 26.63 24.91
C ASN A 149 -14.00 26.88 25.68
N GLY A 150 -13.40 25.83 26.23
CA GLY A 150 -12.12 25.90 26.92
C GLY A 150 -10.99 26.36 26.00
N PHE A 151 -10.87 25.78 24.80
CA PHE A 151 -9.85 26.19 23.84
C PHE A 151 -10.11 27.58 23.25
N VAL A 152 -11.36 27.96 23.00
CA VAL A 152 -11.72 29.31 22.53
C VAL A 152 -11.33 30.38 23.56
N ALA A 153 -11.46 30.08 24.85
CA ALA A 153 -11.08 31.00 25.93
C ALA A 153 -9.56 31.23 26.01
N ASP A 154 -8.74 30.24 25.62
CA ASP A 154 -7.28 30.34 25.57
C ASP A 154 -6.71 29.52 24.40
N PRO A 155 -6.64 30.11 23.19
CA PRO A 155 -6.15 29.44 21.98
C PRO A 155 -4.61 29.53 21.83
N SER A 156 -3.88 29.67 22.93
CA SER A 156 -2.42 29.70 22.95
C SER A 156 -1.81 28.43 22.34
N GLU A 157 -0.59 28.54 21.82
CA GLU A 157 0.15 27.40 21.26
C GLU A 157 0.29 26.26 22.27
N ARG A 158 0.52 26.59 23.55
CA ARG A 158 0.60 25.62 24.65
C ARG A 158 -0.69 24.81 24.79
N ASN A 159 -1.85 25.45 24.74
CA ASN A 159 -3.13 24.74 24.83
C ASN A 159 -3.44 23.96 23.56
N TYR A 160 -3.00 24.46 22.40
CA TYR A 160 -3.12 23.74 21.14
C TYR A 160 -2.31 22.45 21.16
N GLU A 161 -1.05 22.51 21.60
CA GLU A 161 -0.20 21.33 21.77
C GLU A 161 -0.79 20.35 22.78
N GLY A 162 -1.25 20.85 23.93
CA GLY A 162 -1.90 20.01 24.96
C GLY A 162 -3.15 19.29 24.43
N LEU A 163 -3.95 19.95 23.59
CA LEU A 163 -5.09 19.32 22.94
C LEU A 163 -4.66 18.26 21.92
N VAL A 164 -3.62 18.54 21.13
CA VAL A 164 -3.06 17.56 20.18
C VAL A 164 -2.57 16.32 20.93
N ASP A 165 -1.84 16.49 22.02
CA ASP A 165 -1.34 15.39 22.86
C ASP A 165 -2.48 14.56 23.46
N GLN A 166 -3.54 15.23 23.95
CA GLN A 166 -4.73 14.55 24.46
C GLN A 166 -5.42 13.70 23.38
N LEU A 167 -5.55 14.23 22.16
CA LEU A 167 -6.20 13.53 21.05
C LEU A 167 -5.36 12.36 20.53
N LEU A 168 -4.04 12.50 20.48
CA LEU A 168 -3.12 11.41 20.12
C LEU A 168 -3.07 10.31 21.19
N ALA A 169 -3.30 10.65 22.46
CA ALA A 169 -3.42 9.68 23.56
C ALA A 169 -4.81 9.01 23.64
N SER A 170 -5.81 9.52 22.92
CA SER A 170 -7.16 8.96 22.91
C SER A 170 -7.17 7.53 22.34
N PRO A 171 -7.89 6.57 22.93
CA PRO A 171 -8.02 5.23 22.35
C PRO A 171 -8.80 5.24 21.02
N HIS A 172 -9.53 6.32 20.73
CA HIS A 172 -10.21 6.53 19.45
C HIS A 172 -9.26 6.95 18.32
N PHE A 173 -8.00 7.28 18.62
CA PHE A 173 -6.96 7.52 17.62
C PHE A 173 -6.70 6.28 16.77
N GLY A 174 -6.50 5.13 17.43
CA GLY A 174 -6.26 3.84 16.75
C GLY A 174 -7.44 3.41 15.89
N GLU A 175 -8.68 3.71 16.28
CA GLU A 175 -9.85 3.47 15.43
C GLU A 175 -9.87 4.38 14.20
N ARG A 176 -9.53 5.67 14.35
CA ARG A 176 -9.48 6.62 13.23
C ARG A 176 -8.41 6.23 12.21
N TRP A 177 -7.18 6.02 12.69
CA TRP A 177 -6.03 5.76 11.84
C TRP A 177 -5.94 4.30 11.39
N GLY A 178 -6.45 3.37 12.21
CA GLY A 178 -6.56 1.96 11.86
C GLY A 178 -7.46 1.75 10.65
N ARG A 179 -8.54 2.52 10.51
CA ARG A 179 -9.40 2.48 9.31
C ARG A 179 -8.61 2.71 8.01
N HIS A 180 -7.72 3.70 8.00
CA HIS A 180 -6.87 3.98 6.83
C HIS A 180 -5.93 2.83 6.51
N TRP A 181 -5.37 2.19 7.54
CA TRP A 181 -4.51 1.01 7.36
C TRP A 181 -5.31 -0.20 6.84
N LEU A 182 -6.52 -0.40 7.36
CA LEU A 182 -7.38 -1.52 6.97
C LEU A 182 -7.79 -1.44 5.49
N ASP A 183 -7.91 -0.23 4.93
CA ASP A 183 -8.09 -0.03 3.48
C ASP A 183 -6.88 -0.58 2.70
N GLU A 184 -5.64 -0.24 3.12
CA GLU A 184 -4.39 -0.71 2.49
C GLU A 184 -4.19 -2.22 2.66
N ALA A 185 -4.57 -2.76 3.83
CA ALA A 185 -4.58 -4.20 4.11
C ALA A 185 -5.71 -4.94 3.36
N ARG A 186 -6.64 -4.21 2.73
CA ARG A 186 -7.84 -4.71 2.04
C ARG A 186 -8.71 -5.56 2.97
N TYR A 187 -8.86 -5.11 4.21
CA TYR A 187 -9.64 -5.80 5.23
C TYR A 187 -11.06 -6.11 4.76
N ALA A 188 -11.55 -7.29 5.09
CA ALA A 188 -12.98 -7.60 5.02
C ALA A 188 -13.37 -8.67 6.03
N ASP A 189 -14.62 -8.60 6.50
CA ASP A 189 -15.21 -9.61 7.38
C ASP A 189 -15.70 -10.85 6.61
N SER A 190 -15.47 -10.91 5.29
CA SER A 190 -15.91 -11.99 4.42
C SER A 190 -14.86 -12.39 3.36
N LEU A 191 -15.02 -13.57 2.75
CA LEU A 191 -14.04 -14.20 1.86
C LEU A 191 -14.00 -13.64 0.43
N GLY A 192 -15.04 -12.96 -0.05
CA GLY A 192 -15.23 -12.58 -1.45
C GLY A 192 -15.85 -13.68 -2.30
N TYR A 193 -15.88 -13.45 -3.62
CA TYR A 193 -16.51 -14.32 -4.63
C TYR A 193 -18.01 -14.58 -4.39
N GLU A 194 -18.71 -15.30 -5.26
CA GLU A 194 -20.18 -15.46 -5.25
C GLU A 194 -20.72 -15.90 -3.89
N LYS A 195 -20.03 -16.83 -3.22
CA LYS A 195 -20.46 -17.38 -1.91
C LYS A 195 -20.23 -16.45 -0.72
N ASP A 196 -19.27 -15.52 -0.83
CA ASP A 196 -18.86 -14.51 0.16
C ASP A 196 -19.12 -14.85 1.64
N SER A 197 -18.52 -15.96 2.09
CA SER A 197 -18.74 -16.48 3.45
C SER A 197 -18.01 -15.65 4.51
N VAL A 198 -18.56 -15.64 5.73
CA VAL A 198 -18.07 -14.82 6.86
C VAL A 198 -16.77 -15.38 7.45
N LYS A 199 -15.80 -14.49 7.69
CA LYS A 199 -14.58 -14.73 8.48
C LYS A 199 -14.86 -14.37 9.96
N LYS A 200 -15.34 -15.33 10.77
CA LYS A 200 -15.77 -15.04 12.16
C LYS A 200 -14.68 -14.48 13.08
N ASP A 201 -13.42 -14.65 12.71
CA ASP A 201 -12.24 -14.21 13.45
C ASP A 201 -11.50 -13.03 12.80
N ALA A 202 -12.04 -12.43 11.72
CA ALA A 202 -11.39 -11.31 11.01
C ALA A 202 -11.18 -10.10 11.92
N TRP A 203 -12.18 -9.80 12.75
CA TRP A 203 -12.17 -8.68 13.70
C TRP A 203 -10.95 -8.67 14.63
N ARG A 204 -10.34 -9.83 14.92
CA ARG A 204 -9.13 -9.90 15.75
C ARG A 204 -7.94 -9.17 15.12
N TYR A 205 -7.81 -9.22 13.79
CA TYR A 205 -6.78 -8.45 13.07
C TYR A 205 -7.08 -6.95 13.11
N ARG A 206 -8.35 -6.57 12.90
CA ARG A 206 -8.79 -5.17 13.00
C ARG A 206 -8.48 -4.59 14.38
N ASP A 207 -8.80 -5.32 15.43
CA ASP A 207 -8.54 -4.89 16.80
C ASP A 207 -7.04 -4.80 17.09
N TRP A 208 -6.25 -5.78 16.64
CA TRP A 208 -4.79 -5.70 16.74
C TRP A 208 -4.22 -4.46 16.04
N VAL A 209 -4.73 -4.08 14.86
CA VAL A 209 -4.32 -2.84 14.18
C VAL A 209 -4.65 -1.61 15.05
N VAL A 210 -5.86 -1.55 15.60
CA VAL A 210 -6.28 -0.44 16.48
C VAL A 210 -5.38 -0.35 17.71
N ASP A 211 -5.10 -1.47 18.36
CA ASP A 211 -4.27 -1.54 19.56
C ASP A 211 -2.81 -1.17 19.28
N ALA A 212 -2.24 -1.67 18.18
CA ALA A 212 -0.86 -1.37 17.78
C ALA A 212 -0.66 0.13 17.50
N LEU A 213 -1.61 0.78 16.83
CA LEU A 213 -1.56 2.22 16.56
C LEU A 213 -1.79 3.05 17.84
N ASN A 214 -2.67 2.60 18.74
CA ASN A 214 -2.85 3.25 20.04
C ASN A 214 -1.61 3.15 20.92
N ALA A 215 -0.89 2.04 20.87
CA ALA A 215 0.39 1.85 21.54
C ALA A 215 1.56 2.62 20.90
N ASP A 216 1.32 3.33 19.79
CA ASP A 216 2.34 4.00 18.98
C ASP A 216 3.48 3.05 18.56
N MET A 217 3.13 1.81 18.22
CA MET A 217 4.07 0.84 17.67
C MET A 217 4.76 1.43 16.44
N SER A 218 6.10 1.38 16.40
CA SER A 218 6.86 1.91 15.28
C SER A 218 6.42 1.23 13.98
N PHE A 219 6.39 1.98 12.87
CA PHE A 219 5.96 1.43 11.58
C PHE A 219 6.82 0.24 11.12
N GLU A 220 8.08 0.20 11.53
CA GLU A 220 8.97 -0.94 11.33
C GLU A 220 8.47 -2.19 12.04
N ILE A 221 8.24 -2.14 13.36
CA ILE A 221 7.77 -3.30 14.15
C ILE A 221 6.36 -3.70 13.68
N PHE A 222 5.50 -2.72 13.43
CA PHE A 222 4.16 -2.93 12.90
C PHE A 222 4.17 -3.65 11.54
N SER A 223 5.10 -3.30 10.65
CA SER A 223 5.28 -3.98 9.37
C SER A 223 5.88 -5.37 9.55
N ARG A 224 6.87 -5.52 10.44
CA ARG A 224 7.50 -6.82 10.76
C ARG A 224 6.50 -7.83 11.27
N TYR A 225 5.64 -7.45 12.21
CA TYR A 225 4.64 -8.35 12.77
C TYR A 225 3.67 -8.83 11.69
N GLN A 226 3.26 -7.95 10.78
CA GLN A 226 2.30 -8.31 9.74
C GLN A 226 2.91 -9.13 8.60
N LEU A 227 4.12 -8.79 8.16
CA LEU A 227 4.77 -9.46 7.05
C LEU A 227 5.46 -10.77 7.49
N ALA A 228 6.04 -10.80 8.69
CA ALA A 228 6.92 -11.87 9.16
C ALA A 228 6.74 -12.24 10.65
N GLY A 229 5.59 -11.93 11.27
CA GLY A 229 5.35 -12.21 12.69
C GLY A 229 5.46 -13.69 13.07
N ASP A 230 5.23 -14.58 12.12
CA ASP A 230 5.37 -16.03 12.27
C ASP A 230 6.84 -16.52 12.26
N LEU A 231 7.76 -15.69 11.77
CA LEU A 231 9.19 -15.97 11.70
C LEU A 231 9.96 -15.42 12.91
N MET A 232 9.27 -14.78 13.86
CA MET A 232 9.94 -14.21 15.02
C MET A 232 10.40 -15.29 16.02
N PRO A 233 11.60 -15.16 16.63
CA PRO A 233 12.17 -16.15 17.56
C PRO A 233 11.29 -16.47 18.77
N GLN A 234 10.54 -15.48 19.26
CA GLN A 234 9.49 -15.65 20.26
C GLN A 234 8.19 -15.20 19.64
N THR A 235 7.44 -16.16 19.11
CA THR A 235 6.18 -15.89 18.45
C THR A 235 5.12 -15.52 19.49
N GLU A 236 4.97 -14.23 19.77
CA GLU A 236 3.90 -13.71 20.61
C GLU A 236 2.54 -13.85 19.90
N SER A 237 1.46 -14.02 20.68
CA SER A 237 0.10 -14.11 20.12
C SER A 237 -0.24 -12.91 19.23
N GLY A 238 0.21 -11.71 19.60
CA GLY A 238 0.03 -10.49 18.79
C GLY A 238 0.71 -10.57 17.42
N ALA A 239 1.91 -11.14 17.34
CA ALA A 239 2.62 -11.30 16.08
C ALA A 239 1.91 -12.28 15.12
N LEU A 240 1.33 -13.38 15.65
CA LEU A 240 0.52 -14.29 14.82
C LEU A 240 -0.81 -13.67 14.39
N ILE A 241 -1.46 -12.86 15.24
CA ILE A 241 -2.66 -12.11 14.84
C ILE A 241 -2.32 -11.12 13.72
N ALA A 242 -1.14 -10.50 13.76
CA ALA A 242 -0.71 -9.57 12.73
C ALA A 242 -0.51 -10.22 11.36
N THR A 243 -0.03 -11.48 11.28
CA THR A 243 0.13 -12.18 9.99
C THR A 243 -1.18 -12.46 9.27
N LYS A 244 -2.34 -12.19 9.89
CA LYS A 244 -3.65 -12.16 9.24
C LYS A 244 -3.75 -11.11 8.14
N LEU A 245 -2.80 -10.17 8.02
CA LEU A 245 -2.63 -9.36 6.81
C LEU A 245 -2.66 -10.25 5.56
N HIS A 246 -1.92 -11.37 5.58
CA HIS A 246 -1.83 -12.33 4.47
C HIS A 246 -3.11 -13.15 4.24
N LEU A 247 -4.09 -13.05 5.14
CA LEU A 247 -5.43 -13.65 5.04
C LEU A 247 -6.51 -12.65 4.60
N GLN A 248 -6.15 -11.41 4.31
CA GLN A 248 -7.06 -10.43 3.74
C GLN A 248 -7.31 -10.63 2.25
N THR A 249 -6.56 -11.54 1.61
CA THR A 249 -6.82 -11.98 0.25
C THR A 249 -8.23 -12.58 0.11
N GLN A 250 -8.74 -12.61 -1.12
CA GLN A 250 -9.97 -13.34 -1.40
C GLN A 250 -9.73 -14.84 -1.41
N PHE A 251 -10.72 -15.61 -0.98
CA PHE A 251 -10.70 -17.08 -1.03
C PHE A 251 -11.86 -17.55 -1.87
N ASN A 252 -11.58 -18.19 -3.00
CA ASN A 252 -12.64 -18.77 -3.78
C ASN A 252 -12.94 -20.20 -3.28
N LEU A 253 -14.16 -20.41 -2.75
CA LEU A 253 -14.64 -21.68 -2.17
C LEU A 253 -15.86 -22.24 -2.92
N GLU A 254 -16.09 -21.80 -4.16
CA GLU A 254 -17.14 -22.28 -5.07
C GLU A 254 -16.81 -23.66 -5.66
N GLY A 255 -17.83 -24.37 -6.16
CA GLY A 255 -17.61 -25.65 -6.84
C GLY A 255 -16.90 -25.44 -8.19
N GLY A 256 -15.96 -26.33 -8.54
CA GLY A 256 -15.27 -26.32 -9.84
C GLY A 256 -13.99 -25.49 -9.93
N ILE A 257 -13.53 -24.88 -8.84
CA ILE A 257 -12.31 -24.06 -8.82
C ILE A 257 -11.06 -24.93 -8.79
N ASP A 258 -10.02 -24.53 -9.54
CA ASP A 258 -8.69 -25.08 -9.34
C ASP A 258 -8.02 -24.46 -8.09
N ALA A 259 -7.74 -25.30 -7.10
CA ALA A 259 -7.13 -24.87 -5.84
C ALA A 259 -5.75 -24.23 -6.04
N GLU A 260 -5.00 -24.65 -7.07
CA GLU A 260 -3.71 -24.05 -7.39
C GLU A 260 -3.89 -22.67 -8.02
N GLU A 261 -4.90 -22.49 -8.87
CA GLU A 261 -5.25 -21.17 -9.42
C GLU A 261 -5.61 -20.17 -8.31
N ASP A 262 -6.48 -20.56 -7.37
CA ASP A 262 -6.84 -19.73 -6.22
C ASP A 262 -5.61 -19.38 -5.37
N ARG A 263 -4.73 -20.36 -5.13
CA ARG A 263 -3.48 -20.13 -4.40
C ARG A 263 -2.58 -19.12 -5.11
N VAL A 264 -2.34 -19.28 -6.40
CA VAL A 264 -1.52 -18.36 -7.22
C VAL A 264 -2.12 -16.96 -7.21
N LYS A 265 -3.44 -16.83 -7.41
CA LYS A 265 -4.15 -15.54 -7.30
C LYS A 265 -3.94 -14.87 -5.95
N ARG A 266 -3.97 -15.62 -4.85
CA ARG A 266 -3.69 -15.09 -3.51
C ARG A 266 -2.23 -14.65 -3.32
N VAL A 267 -1.26 -15.33 -3.94
CA VAL A 267 0.15 -14.89 -3.87
C VAL A 267 0.34 -13.62 -4.70
N VAL A 268 -0.19 -13.56 -5.93
CA VAL A 268 -0.21 -12.35 -6.77
C VAL A 268 -0.83 -11.16 -6.02
N ASP A 269 -1.96 -11.40 -5.36
CA ASP A 269 -2.65 -10.40 -4.54
C ASP A 269 -1.78 -9.85 -3.39
N ARG A 270 -0.96 -10.70 -2.73
CA ARG A 270 -0.01 -10.26 -1.69
C ARG A 270 1.15 -9.45 -2.26
N VAL A 271 1.71 -9.86 -3.40
CA VAL A 271 2.80 -9.12 -4.07
C VAL A 271 2.32 -7.72 -4.45
N ASN A 272 1.15 -7.62 -5.10
CA ASN A 272 0.60 -6.33 -5.53
C ASN A 272 0.28 -5.39 -4.37
N MET A 273 -0.25 -5.93 -3.27
CA MET A 273 -0.46 -5.14 -2.05
C MET A 273 0.87 -4.71 -1.44
N PHE A 274 1.85 -5.60 -1.33
CA PHE A 274 3.17 -5.25 -0.81
C PHE A 274 3.80 -4.10 -1.63
N SER A 275 3.83 -4.23 -2.95
CA SER A 275 4.40 -3.23 -3.86
C SER A 275 3.70 -1.88 -3.76
N SER A 276 2.37 -1.85 -3.72
CA SER A 276 1.62 -0.57 -3.64
C SER A 276 1.64 0.04 -2.22
N THR A 277 1.65 -0.79 -1.18
CA THR A 277 1.57 -0.33 0.20
C THR A 277 2.90 0.20 0.72
N TRP A 278 4.00 -0.54 0.53
CA TRP A 278 5.33 -0.18 1.05
C TRP A 278 6.23 0.46 -0.02
N LEU A 279 6.26 -0.07 -1.25
CA LEU A 279 7.17 0.46 -2.28
C LEU A 279 6.60 1.66 -3.04
N GLY A 280 5.27 1.81 -3.03
CA GLY A 280 4.57 2.81 -3.85
C GLY A 280 4.72 2.52 -5.33
N LEU A 281 4.67 1.26 -5.75
CA LEU A 281 4.79 0.85 -7.15
C LEU A 281 3.62 -0.04 -7.59
N THR A 282 3.17 0.15 -8.82
CA THR A 282 2.17 -0.72 -9.45
C THR A 282 2.83 -1.84 -10.26
N MET A 283 3.05 -3.00 -9.64
CA MET A 283 3.75 -4.11 -10.29
C MET A 283 2.85 -5.16 -10.94
N ALA A 284 1.52 -4.97 -10.93
CA ALA A 284 0.56 -5.99 -11.38
C ALA A 284 0.73 -6.40 -12.85
N CYS A 285 1.14 -5.48 -13.72
CA CYS A 285 1.45 -5.81 -15.13
C CYS A 285 2.58 -6.85 -15.24
N SER A 286 3.51 -6.83 -14.27
CA SER A 286 4.67 -7.70 -14.24
C SER A 286 4.36 -9.17 -13.91
N GLN A 287 3.09 -9.49 -13.63
CA GLN A 287 2.61 -10.87 -13.57
C GLN A 287 2.81 -11.59 -14.90
N CYS A 288 2.56 -10.90 -16.01
CA CYS A 288 2.42 -11.51 -17.34
C CYS A 288 3.59 -11.21 -18.28
N HIS A 289 4.32 -10.11 -18.07
CA HIS A 289 5.38 -9.62 -18.94
C HIS A 289 6.27 -8.61 -18.19
N ASP A 290 7.28 -8.01 -18.82
CA ASP A 290 8.03 -6.92 -18.17
C ASP A 290 7.18 -5.66 -17.98
N HIS A 291 7.45 -4.86 -16.95
CA HIS A 291 6.66 -3.66 -16.68
C HIS A 291 6.69 -2.70 -17.89
N PRO A 292 5.55 -2.11 -18.29
CA PRO A 292 5.47 -1.30 -19.50
C PRO A 292 6.28 0.00 -19.47
N TYR A 293 6.58 0.53 -18.27
CA TYR A 293 7.17 1.86 -18.12
C TYR A 293 8.38 1.91 -17.19
N ASP A 294 8.48 0.96 -16.25
CA ASP A 294 9.52 0.94 -15.23
C ASP A 294 10.47 -0.22 -15.52
N PRO A 295 11.75 -0.11 -15.15
CA PRO A 295 12.75 -1.15 -15.39
C PRO A 295 12.58 -2.31 -14.40
N ILE A 296 11.43 -2.98 -14.47
CA ILE A 296 11.07 -4.15 -13.66
C ILE A 296 10.76 -5.29 -14.62
N SER A 297 11.62 -6.30 -14.63
CA SER A 297 11.38 -7.53 -15.38
C SER A 297 10.27 -8.38 -14.75
N GLN A 298 9.67 -9.24 -15.56
CA GLN A 298 8.75 -10.27 -15.08
C GLN A 298 9.44 -11.17 -14.05
N ARG A 299 10.73 -11.48 -14.25
CA ARG A 299 11.49 -12.34 -13.34
C ARG A 299 11.63 -11.72 -11.95
N GLU A 300 11.92 -10.42 -11.85
CA GLU A 300 11.99 -9.70 -10.57
C GLU A 300 10.64 -9.67 -9.84
N TYR A 301 9.53 -9.59 -10.58
CA TYR A 301 8.21 -9.78 -9.98
C TYR A 301 8.05 -11.17 -9.36
N TYR A 302 8.52 -12.23 -10.04
CA TYR A 302 8.51 -13.58 -9.48
C TYR A 302 9.53 -13.77 -8.34
N SER A 303 10.59 -12.97 -8.27
CA SER A 303 11.49 -12.94 -7.11
C SER A 303 10.77 -12.40 -5.87
N LEU A 304 9.99 -11.31 -6.01
CA LEU A 304 9.11 -10.85 -4.91
C LEU A 304 8.02 -11.87 -4.58
N TYR A 305 7.41 -12.49 -5.60
CA TYR A 305 6.43 -13.56 -5.44
C TYR A 305 6.95 -14.71 -4.57
N ALA A 306 8.23 -15.09 -4.71
CA ALA A 306 8.82 -16.20 -3.98
C ALA A 306 8.79 -16.02 -2.44
N PHE A 307 8.83 -14.79 -1.92
CA PHE A 307 8.66 -14.50 -0.48
C PHE A 307 7.27 -14.89 0.05
N PHE A 308 6.25 -14.78 -0.79
CA PHE A 308 4.85 -15.03 -0.42
C PHE A 308 4.34 -16.39 -0.91
N ASN A 309 5.13 -17.12 -1.71
CA ASN A 309 4.79 -18.44 -2.23
C ASN A 309 4.93 -19.54 -1.15
N ASN A 310 5.73 -19.29 -0.12
CA ASN A 310 6.16 -20.29 0.87
C ASN A 310 5.41 -20.28 2.20
N MET A 311 4.19 -19.75 2.23
CA MET A 311 3.35 -19.69 3.43
C MET A 311 2.11 -20.59 3.32
N ASP A 312 1.66 -21.08 4.46
CA ASP A 312 0.43 -21.86 4.65
C ASP A 312 -0.45 -21.28 5.75
N MET A 313 -1.75 -21.55 5.62
CA MET A 313 -2.71 -21.16 6.63
C MET A 313 -2.64 -22.12 7.82
N ASP A 314 -2.53 -21.55 9.02
CA ASP A 314 -2.61 -22.28 10.27
C ASP A 314 -3.66 -21.61 11.20
N ALA A 315 -3.98 -22.23 12.34
CA ALA A 315 -4.88 -21.66 13.32
C ALA A 315 -4.57 -22.17 14.72
N SER A 316 -4.70 -21.28 15.70
CA SER A 316 -4.36 -21.56 17.10
C SER A 316 -5.29 -20.83 18.06
N PHE A 317 -5.35 -21.27 19.32
CA PHE A 317 -5.97 -20.48 20.38
C PHE A 317 -5.00 -19.37 20.79
N LEU A 318 -5.29 -18.14 20.37
CA LEU A 318 -4.49 -16.95 20.69
C LEU A 318 -5.24 -16.17 21.78
N GLY A 319 -5.07 -16.58 23.04
CA GLY A 319 -5.78 -16.04 24.21
C GLY A 319 -6.12 -17.11 25.26
N ALA A 320 -7.21 -16.93 26.02
CA ALA A 320 -7.71 -17.95 26.94
C ALA A 320 -8.14 -19.21 26.15
N GLY A 321 -7.44 -20.32 26.38
CA GLY A 321 -7.64 -21.59 25.68
C GLY A 321 -8.98 -22.26 25.99
N SER A 322 -9.27 -23.32 25.23
CA SER A 322 -10.40 -24.21 25.48
C SER A 322 -9.97 -25.36 26.40
N GLU A 323 -10.85 -25.83 27.29
CA GLU A 323 -10.59 -27.01 28.13
C GLU A 323 -10.22 -28.27 27.31
N ASN A 324 -10.59 -28.30 26.01
CA ASN A 324 -10.30 -29.41 25.08
C ASN A 324 -9.35 -29.01 23.93
N GLU A 325 -8.48 -28.02 24.14
CA GLU A 325 -7.61 -27.45 23.10
C GLU A 325 -6.78 -28.50 22.34
N GLU A 326 -6.08 -29.39 23.05
CA GLU A 326 -5.23 -30.41 22.43
C GLU A 326 -6.03 -31.32 21.47
N SER A 327 -7.23 -31.74 21.89
CA SER A 327 -8.10 -32.58 21.05
C SER A 327 -8.58 -31.84 19.80
N LEU A 328 -8.92 -30.55 19.92
CA LEU A 328 -9.40 -29.75 18.80
C LEU A 328 -8.28 -29.47 17.79
N LEU A 329 -7.06 -29.20 18.29
CA LEU A 329 -5.88 -29.02 17.44
C LEU A 329 -5.50 -30.30 16.71
N LYS A 330 -5.62 -31.47 17.37
CA LYS A 330 -5.38 -32.77 16.73
C LYS A 330 -6.41 -33.08 15.64
N GLU A 331 -7.69 -32.80 15.90
CA GLU A 331 -8.75 -32.95 14.89
C GLU A 331 -8.49 -32.04 13.69
N ARG A 332 -8.15 -30.78 13.94
CA ARG A 332 -7.78 -29.80 12.91
C ARG A 332 -6.59 -30.28 12.08
N ALA A 333 -5.52 -30.73 12.73
CA ALA A 333 -4.33 -31.24 12.06
C ALA A 333 -4.66 -32.44 11.15
N GLY A 334 -5.54 -33.35 11.60
CA GLY A 334 -6.02 -34.46 10.78
C GLY A 334 -6.84 -34.03 9.56
N ILE A 335 -7.56 -32.90 9.62
CA ILE A 335 -8.25 -32.32 8.45
C ILE A 335 -7.22 -31.67 7.50
N ALA A 336 -6.26 -30.93 8.04
CA ALA A 336 -5.21 -30.27 7.28
C ALA A 336 -4.30 -31.26 6.54
N GLU A 337 -3.88 -32.35 7.20
CA GLU A 337 -3.06 -33.40 6.58
C GLU A 337 -3.79 -34.07 5.41
N LYS A 338 -5.10 -34.37 5.57
CA LYS A 338 -5.93 -34.89 4.47
C LYS A 338 -5.99 -33.92 3.29
N LEU A 339 -6.12 -32.62 3.56
CA LEU A 339 -6.14 -31.59 2.53
C LEU A 339 -4.78 -31.52 1.81
N GLU A 340 -3.66 -31.55 2.53
CA GLU A 340 -2.31 -31.54 1.94
C GLU A 340 -2.08 -32.77 1.06
N GLN A 341 -2.43 -33.97 1.54
CA GLN A 341 -2.30 -35.19 0.75
C GLN A 341 -3.14 -35.15 -0.54
N MET A 342 -4.30 -34.49 -0.52
CA MET A 342 -5.13 -34.32 -1.70
C MET A 342 -4.58 -33.28 -2.68
N LEU A 343 -4.07 -32.16 -2.17
CA LEU A 343 -3.39 -31.15 -2.99
C LEU A 343 -2.16 -31.73 -3.69
N LEU A 344 -1.35 -32.55 -3.00
CA LEU A 344 -0.20 -33.23 -3.59
C LEU A 344 -0.60 -34.18 -4.74
N ARG A 345 -1.76 -34.83 -4.64
CA ARG A 345 -2.29 -35.71 -5.70
C ARG A 345 -2.92 -34.94 -6.85
N GLN A 346 -3.36 -33.70 -6.63
CA GLN A 346 -4.00 -32.87 -7.64
C GLN A 346 -3.01 -32.39 -8.72
N ILE A 347 -1.70 -32.40 -8.44
CA ILE A 347 -0.63 -32.15 -9.43
C ILE A 347 -0.68 -33.17 -10.57
N SER A 348 -1.19 -34.39 -10.34
CA SER A 348 -1.29 -35.46 -11.34
C SER A 348 -2.72 -35.82 -11.79
N ASP A 349 -3.77 -35.35 -11.11
CA ASP A 349 -5.17 -35.59 -11.49
C ASP A 349 -6.09 -34.39 -11.19
N LYS A 350 -6.64 -33.79 -12.25
CA LYS A 350 -7.52 -32.61 -12.19
C LYS A 350 -8.90 -32.88 -11.57
N ASN A 351 -9.34 -34.14 -11.46
CA ASN A 351 -10.66 -34.48 -10.90
C ASN A 351 -10.74 -34.27 -9.37
N LEU A 352 -9.61 -34.05 -8.70
CA LEU A 352 -9.54 -33.88 -7.24
C LEU A 352 -10.02 -32.51 -6.73
N SER A 353 -10.14 -31.51 -7.62
CA SER A 353 -10.47 -30.11 -7.26
C SER A 353 -11.73 -29.99 -6.38
N ASN A 354 -12.85 -30.62 -6.75
CA ASN A 354 -14.12 -30.50 -6.02
C ASN A 354 -14.05 -31.07 -4.59
N GLN A 355 -13.30 -32.16 -4.39
CA GLN A 355 -13.14 -32.77 -3.07
C GLN A 355 -12.22 -31.92 -2.18
N THR A 356 -11.17 -31.32 -2.76
CA THR A 356 -10.25 -30.38 -2.11
C THR A 356 -10.99 -29.14 -1.61
N VAL A 357 -11.84 -28.54 -2.45
CA VAL A 357 -12.67 -27.38 -2.07
C VAL A 357 -13.60 -27.73 -0.90
N GLY A 358 -14.24 -28.91 -0.94
CA GLY A 358 -15.10 -29.38 0.14
C GLY A 358 -14.39 -29.58 1.48
N LEU A 359 -13.13 -30.02 1.47
CA LEU A 359 -12.30 -30.12 2.69
C LEU A 359 -11.81 -28.78 3.19
N LEU A 360 -11.37 -27.90 2.27
CA LEU A 360 -10.94 -26.55 2.63
C LEU A 360 -12.09 -25.78 3.29
N GLY A 361 -13.29 -25.84 2.73
CA GLY A 361 -14.50 -25.26 3.34
C GLY A 361 -14.81 -25.84 4.72
N ARG A 362 -14.60 -27.15 4.93
CA ARG A 362 -14.77 -27.79 6.25
C ARG A 362 -13.75 -27.29 7.27
N LEU A 363 -12.47 -27.17 6.89
CA LEU A 363 -11.43 -26.62 7.76
C LEU A 363 -11.73 -25.16 8.14
N PHE A 364 -12.13 -24.35 7.16
CA PHE A 364 -12.53 -22.95 7.39
C PHE A 364 -13.69 -22.81 8.38
N ASN A 365 -14.71 -23.66 8.27
CA ASN A 365 -15.87 -23.65 9.17
C ASN A 365 -15.52 -24.21 10.56
N PHE A 366 -14.67 -25.23 10.63
CA PHE A 366 -14.19 -25.78 11.89
C PHE A 366 -13.49 -24.70 12.72
N ASP A 367 -12.55 -23.97 12.14
CA ASP A 367 -11.80 -22.92 12.84
C ASP A 367 -12.75 -21.84 13.40
N ASN A 368 -13.71 -21.43 12.58
CA ASN A 368 -14.75 -20.46 12.92
C ASN A 368 -15.63 -20.91 14.11
N ASP A 369 -15.97 -22.19 14.21
CA ASP A 369 -16.89 -22.72 15.21
C ASP A 369 -16.19 -23.09 16.53
N LYS A 370 -14.88 -23.34 16.49
CA LYS A 370 -14.09 -23.78 17.65
C LYS A 370 -13.33 -22.66 18.35
N GLY A 371 -13.49 -21.41 17.90
CA GLY A 371 -12.85 -20.24 18.54
C GLY A 371 -11.36 -20.08 18.20
N LEU A 372 -10.88 -20.80 17.19
CA LEU A 372 -9.50 -20.70 16.70
C LEU A 372 -9.31 -19.39 15.95
N THR A 373 -8.11 -18.83 16.08
CA THR A 373 -7.68 -17.67 15.29
C THR A 373 -6.78 -18.17 14.17
N ARG A 374 -7.23 -17.99 12.92
CA ARG A 374 -6.42 -18.29 11.74
C ARG A 374 -5.30 -17.27 11.59
N HIS A 375 -4.13 -17.73 11.17
CA HIS A 375 -2.93 -16.95 10.88
C HIS A 375 -2.14 -17.60 9.73
N MET A 376 -1.08 -16.95 9.26
CA MET A 376 -0.18 -17.53 8.26
C MET A 376 1.14 -17.95 8.90
N ARG A 377 1.71 -19.05 8.42
CA ARG A 377 3.05 -19.54 8.79
C ARG A 377 3.88 -19.89 7.57
N GLU A 378 5.18 -19.63 7.64
CA GLU A 378 6.16 -20.12 6.69
C GLU A 378 6.28 -21.64 6.72
N ARG A 379 6.49 -22.25 5.56
CA ARG A 379 6.82 -23.67 5.42
C ARG A 379 8.25 -23.93 5.90
N ALA A 380 8.40 -24.64 7.02
CA ALA A 380 9.70 -25.08 7.52
C ALA A 380 10.31 -26.21 6.67
N GLU A 381 9.49 -27.05 6.06
CA GLU A 381 9.91 -28.17 5.22
C GLU A 381 9.22 -28.11 3.85
N LYS A 382 9.89 -28.64 2.80
CA LYS A 382 9.36 -28.69 1.43
C LYS A 382 8.86 -27.32 0.95
N ARG A 383 9.78 -26.35 0.87
CA ARG A 383 9.51 -25.03 0.26
C ARG A 383 9.01 -25.23 -1.17
N ARG A 384 8.03 -24.41 -1.57
CA ARG A 384 7.50 -24.37 -2.92
C ARG A 384 8.52 -23.75 -3.86
N GLU A 385 8.71 -24.41 -5.00
CA GLU A 385 9.47 -23.88 -6.10
C GLU A 385 8.70 -22.73 -6.76
N THR A 386 9.43 -21.70 -7.19
CA THR A 386 8.87 -20.56 -7.91
C THR A 386 9.49 -20.52 -9.30
N TYR A 387 8.65 -20.42 -10.32
CA TYR A 387 9.05 -20.23 -11.71
C TYR A 387 8.32 -19.02 -12.28
N VAL A 388 8.92 -18.38 -13.28
CA VAL A 388 8.22 -17.37 -14.07
C VAL A 388 7.05 -18.05 -14.79
N LEU A 389 5.86 -17.47 -14.74
CA LEU A 389 4.70 -18.04 -15.46
C LEU A 389 4.58 -17.39 -16.85
N THR A 390 4.46 -18.23 -17.89
CA THR A 390 4.32 -17.73 -19.27
C THR A 390 3.02 -16.94 -19.39
N ARG A 391 3.10 -15.62 -19.62
CA ARG A 391 1.94 -14.71 -19.65
C ARG A 391 1.09 -14.77 -18.36
N GLY A 392 1.69 -15.10 -17.22
CA GLY A 392 0.99 -15.20 -15.94
C GLY A 392 0.10 -16.43 -15.80
N ASP A 393 0.15 -17.38 -16.74
CA ASP A 393 -0.64 -18.61 -16.72
C ASP A 393 -0.02 -19.64 -15.76
N PHE A 394 -0.73 -19.93 -14.66
CA PHE A 394 -0.28 -20.87 -13.63
C PHE A 394 -0.07 -22.30 -14.14
N LEU A 395 -0.69 -22.67 -15.26
CA LEU A 395 -0.50 -23.97 -15.90
C LEU A 395 0.79 -24.04 -16.74
N ARG A 396 1.50 -22.92 -16.90
CA ARG A 396 2.65 -22.79 -17.79
C ARG A 396 3.86 -22.17 -17.08
N PRO A 397 4.40 -22.81 -16.03
CA PRO A 397 5.68 -22.41 -15.46
C PRO A 397 6.79 -22.57 -16.51
N ASP A 398 7.58 -21.51 -16.70
CA ASP A 398 8.71 -21.50 -17.60
C ASP A 398 9.95 -22.09 -16.90
N ILE A 399 10.02 -23.42 -16.91
CA ILE A 399 11.13 -24.17 -16.30
C ILE A 399 12.46 -23.88 -17.01
N GLN A 400 12.44 -23.42 -18.27
CA GLN A 400 13.66 -23.13 -19.04
C GLN A 400 14.39 -21.90 -18.48
N GLN A 401 13.68 -20.96 -17.87
CA GLN A 401 14.27 -19.82 -17.15
C GLN A 401 14.85 -20.20 -15.77
N GLY A 402 14.74 -21.46 -15.36
CA GLY A 402 15.24 -21.95 -14.09
C GLY A 402 14.44 -21.47 -12.87
N LEU A 403 14.82 -21.97 -11.70
CA LEU A 403 14.20 -21.61 -10.43
C LEU A 403 14.38 -20.12 -10.14
N VAL A 404 13.34 -19.49 -9.63
CA VAL A 404 13.36 -18.11 -9.12
C VAL A 404 13.47 -18.15 -7.60
N VAL A 405 14.43 -17.41 -7.06
CA VAL A 405 14.67 -17.28 -5.62
C VAL A 405 14.11 -15.95 -5.10
N PRO A 406 13.78 -15.84 -3.81
CA PRO A 406 13.35 -14.59 -3.21
C PRO A 406 14.43 -13.50 -3.37
N ASP A 407 14.05 -12.35 -3.92
CA ASP A 407 14.88 -11.15 -4.05
C ASP A 407 13.99 -9.92 -4.35
N THR A 408 14.59 -8.72 -4.32
CA THR A 408 13.94 -7.42 -4.56
C THR A 408 14.22 -6.88 -5.97
N PRO A 409 13.36 -5.97 -6.50
CA PRO A 409 13.58 -5.35 -7.80
C PRO A 409 14.86 -4.50 -7.83
N GLY A 410 15.67 -4.62 -8.88
CA GLY A 410 16.98 -3.98 -9.02
C GLY A 410 16.96 -2.46 -9.15
N LEU A 411 15.78 -1.85 -9.28
CA LEU A 411 15.62 -0.39 -9.22
C LEU A 411 15.81 0.19 -7.80
N PHE A 412 15.80 -0.66 -6.78
CA PHE A 412 16.10 -0.33 -5.39
C PHE A 412 17.49 -0.84 -4.98
N PRO A 413 18.05 -0.37 -3.85
CA PRO A 413 19.26 -0.95 -3.28
C PRO A 413 19.10 -2.46 -3.04
N SER A 414 20.13 -3.24 -3.36
CA SER A 414 20.13 -4.69 -3.13
C SER A 414 20.03 -5.03 -1.64
N MET A 415 19.32 -6.11 -1.31
CA MET A 415 19.29 -6.69 0.05
C MET A 415 20.63 -7.32 0.47
N GLY A 416 21.55 -7.50 -0.48
CA GLY A 416 22.83 -8.17 -0.28
C GLY A 416 22.70 -9.70 -0.21
N ASP A 417 23.81 -10.39 -0.47
CA ASP A 417 23.89 -11.84 -0.26
C ASP A 417 24.10 -12.14 1.23
N ARG A 418 23.15 -12.88 1.82
CA ARG A 418 23.20 -13.32 3.23
C ARG A 418 23.73 -14.75 3.40
N GLY A 419 24.17 -15.40 2.32
CA GLY A 419 24.67 -16.78 2.34
C GLY A 419 23.60 -17.84 2.57
N GLN A 420 22.32 -17.45 2.61
CA GLN A 420 21.15 -18.30 2.78
C GLN A 420 19.98 -17.76 1.96
N LEU A 421 18.99 -18.62 1.68
CA LEU A 421 17.74 -18.20 1.04
C LEU A 421 17.02 -17.18 1.93
N GLN A 422 16.77 -16.01 1.39
CA GLN A 422 16.08 -14.92 2.09
C GLN A 422 14.62 -15.29 2.39
N ASP A 423 14.09 -14.73 3.47
CA ASP A 423 12.69 -14.89 3.88
C ASP A 423 11.97 -13.55 4.09
N ARG A 424 10.72 -13.58 4.58
CA ARG A 424 9.93 -12.37 4.78
C ARG A 424 10.51 -11.45 5.87
N ALA A 425 11.26 -11.96 6.83
CA ALA A 425 11.92 -11.13 7.82
C ALA A 425 13.06 -10.33 7.18
N ASP A 426 13.84 -10.94 6.27
CA ASP A 426 14.86 -10.24 5.47
C ASP A 426 14.23 -9.17 4.57
N LEU A 427 13.09 -9.47 3.93
CA LEU A 427 12.36 -8.49 3.11
C LEU A 427 11.90 -7.28 3.93
N VAL A 428 11.48 -7.49 5.18
CA VAL A 428 11.15 -6.39 6.10
C VAL A 428 12.40 -5.61 6.49
N ASP A 429 13.50 -6.27 6.87
CA ASP A 429 14.75 -5.58 7.21
C ASP A 429 15.16 -4.60 6.10
N TRP A 430 15.05 -5.04 4.84
CA TRP A 430 15.38 -4.22 3.67
C TRP A 430 14.52 -2.97 3.54
N LEU A 431 13.20 -3.06 3.77
CA LEU A 431 12.28 -1.92 3.67
C LEU A 431 12.63 -0.76 4.62
N PHE A 432 13.30 -1.07 5.73
CA PHE A 432 13.60 -0.15 6.81
C PHE A 432 15.09 0.19 6.93
N THR A 433 15.90 -0.15 5.92
CA THR A 433 17.28 0.33 5.83
C THR A 433 17.34 1.84 5.61
N ASP A 434 18.41 2.48 6.09
CA ASP A 434 18.67 3.92 5.93
C ASP A 434 18.85 4.37 4.46
N THR A 435 19.08 3.40 3.57
CA THR A 435 19.26 3.63 2.13
C THR A 435 17.98 3.38 1.33
N HIS A 436 16.92 2.81 1.92
CA HIS A 436 15.70 2.50 1.19
C HIS A 436 14.91 3.78 0.82
N PRO A 437 14.71 4.07 -0.47
CA PRO A 437 14.30 5.41 -0.90
C PRO A 437 12.80 5.69 -0.82
N SER A 438 11.92 4.67 -0.82
CA SER A 438 10.49 4.88 -1.02
C SER A 438 9.60 4.67 0.20
N THR A 439 9.86 3.67 1.06
CA THR A 439 8.99 3.31 2.21
C THR A 439 8.52 4.51 3.04
N ALA A 440 9.47 5.38 3.42
CA ALA A 440 9.17 6.57 4.20
C ALA A 440 8.38 7.60 3.39
N ARG A 441 8.78 7.89 2.15
CA ARG A 441 8.09 8.85 1.26
C ARG A 441 6.64 8.46 1.01
N VAL A 442 6.41 7.19 0.68
CA VAL A 442 5.07 6.65 0.38
C VAL A 442 4.15 6.81 1.59
N THR A 443 4.64 6.40 2.77
CA THR A 443 3.83 6.46 3.99
C THR A 443 3.57 7.90 4.44
N VAL A 444 4.59 8.77 4.41
CA VAL A 444 4.43 10.20 4.72
C VAL A 444 3.42 10.86 3.76
N ASN A 445 3.49 10.54 2.46
CA ASN A 445 2.55 11.07 1.47
C ASN A 445 1.09 10.62 1.74
N LYS A 446 0.89 9.36 2.18
CA LYS A 446 -0.42 8.85 2.61
C LYS A 446 -0.94 9.57 3.85
N VAL A 447 -0.10 9.76 4.88
CA VAL A 447 -0.48 10.52 6.09
C VAL A 447 -0.84 11.95 5.75
N TRP A 448 -0.01 12.62 4.93
CA TRP A 448 -0.27 13.96 4.44
C TRP A 448 -1.63 14.06 3.73
N MET A 449 -1.94 13.11 2.84
CA MET A 449 -3.23 13.05 2.16
C MET A 449 -4.41 13.00 3.13
N ARG A 450 -4.30 12.28 4.25
CA ARG A 450 -5.40 12.18 5.23
C ARG A 450 -5.62 13.48 6.02
N LEU A 451 -4.56 14.27 6.24
CA LEU A 451 -4.62 15.54 6.97
C LEU A 451 -4.98 16.74 6.08
N PHE A 452 -4.59 16.72 4.80
CA PHE A 452 -4.81 17.81 3.84
C PHE A 452 -5.86 17.47 2.78
N GLY A 453 -6.42 16.26 2.75
CA GLY A 453 -7.36 15.80 1.73
C GLY A 453 -6.77 15.64 0.31
N LYS A 454 -5.49 15.96 0.13
CA LYS A 454 -4.72 15.79 -1.10
C LYS A 454 -3.28 15.40 -0.73
N PRO A 455 -2.66 14.45 -1.45
CA PRO A 455 -1.26 14.09 -1.23
C PRO A 455 -0.29 15.15 -1.80
N LEU A 456 0.99 15.08 -1.43
CA LEU A 456 2.06 15.84 -2.08
C LEU A 456 2.39 15.28 -3.48
N VAL A 457 2.28 13.95 -3.62
CA VAL A 457 2.40 13.18 -4.86
C VAL A 457 1.02 12.58 -5.17
N HIS A 458 0.36 13.05 -6.23
CA HIS A 458 -1.03 12.70 -6.56
C HIS A 458 -1.26 11.20 -6.79
N THR A 459 -0.28 10.51 -7.34
CA THR A 459 -0.29 9.06 -7.55
C THR A 459 0.15 8.32 -6.29
N VAL A 460 -0.75 8.23 -5.31
CA VAL A 460 -0.43 7.73 -3.94
C VAL A 460 0.17 6.32 -3.89
N GLN A 461 -0.15 5.48 -4.88
CA GLN A 461 0.33 4.09 -4.99
C GLN A 461 1.31 3.88 -6.17
N ASP A 462 1.71 4.95 -6.86
CA ASP A 462 2.63 4.89 -7.99
C ASP A 462 3.60 6.07 -7.99
N PHE A 463 4.80 5.83 -7.47
CA PHE A 463 5.96 6.70 -7.45
C PHE A 463 6.95 6.36 -8.59
N GLY A 464 6.58 5.42 -9.47
CA GLY A 464 7.38 5.02 -10.62
C GLY A 464 7.43 6.12 -11.69
N SER A 465 7.95 5.77 -12.86
CA SER A 465 8.11 6.66 -14.02
C SER A 465 6.81 7.29 -14.52
N ARG A 466 5.66 6.65 -14.24
CA ARG A 466 4.31 7.14 -14.55
C ARG A 466 3.70 7.99 -13.44
N GLY A 467 4.31 8.02 -12.26
CA GLY A 467 3.89 8.81 -11.12
C GLY A 467 4.07 10.31 -11.35
N GLU A 468 3.24 11.11 -10.69
CA GLU A 468 3.42 12.57 -10.70
C GLU A 468 4.64 12.98 -9.86
N GLN A 469 5.24 14.14 -10.20
CA GLN A 469 6.22 14.76 -9.32
C GLN A 469 5.54 15.30 -8.05
N SER A 470 6.28 15.27 -6.95
CA SER A 470 5.85 15.92 -5.72
C SER A 470 5.67 17.43 -5.94
N THR A 471 4.60 17.99 -5.39
CA THR A 471 4.42 19.45 -5.30
C THR A 471 5.48 20.12 -4.44
N HIS A 472 5.99 19.40 -3.42
CA HIS A 472 7.01 19.87 -2.50
C HIS A 472 8.04 18.75 -2.27
N PRO A 473 8.97 18.50 -3.21
CA PRO A 473 9.89 17.37 -3.13
C PRO A 473 10.82 17.47 -1.91
N LEU A 474 11.34 18.66 -1.60
CA LEU A 474 12.21 18.87 -0.44
C LEU A 474 11.47 18.66 0.89
N LEU A 475 10.20 19.07 0.97
CA LEU A 475 9.37 18.81 2.15
C LEU A 475 9.13 17.32 2.35
N LEU A 476 8.78 16.60 1.28
CA LEU A 476 8.54 15.16 1.34
C LEU A 476 9.79 14.40 1.81
N ASP A 477 10.95 14.71 1.22
CA ASP A 477 12.22 14.08 1.59
C ASP A 477 12.62 14.44 3.02
N TRP A 478 12.46 15.70 3.42
CA TRP A 478 12.75 16.11 4.78
C TRP A 478 11.89 15.35 5.81
N MET A 479 10.57 15.30 5.59
CA MET A 479 9.66 14.57 6.47
C MET A 479 9.94 13.07 6.49
N ALA A 480 10.21 12.47 5.34
CA ALA A 480 10.55 11.05 5.22
C ALA A 480 11.82 10.72 6.01
N GLY A 481 12.88 11.50 5.83
CA GLY A 481 14.14 11.30 6.54
C GLY A 481 14.02 11.57 8.04
N TRP A 482 13.28 12.61 8.44
CA TRP A 482 13.06 12.94 9.86
C TRP A 482 12.21 11.85 10.53
N TRP A 483 11.19 11.35 9.84
CA TRP A 483 10.33 10.29 10.37
C TRP A 483 11.10 8.99 10.61
N GLN A 484 11.97 8.63 9.67
CA GLN A 484 12.86 7.48 9.78
C GLN A 484 13.86 7.62 10.92
N THR A 485 14.59 8.73 10.99
CA THR A 485 15.77 8.87 11.87
C THR A 485 15.45 9.46 13.24
N ASP A 486 14.69 10.56 13.29
CA ASP A 486 14.43 11.32 14.52
C ASP A 486 13.12 10.87 15.20
N ALA A 487 12.09 10.56 14.40
CA ALA A 487 10.79 10.14 14.91
C ALA A 487 10.72 8.64 15.26
N GLY A 488 11.69 7.84 14.81
CA GLY A 488 11.74 6.40 15.06
C GLY A 488 10.53 5.67 14.48
N TRP A 489 10.06 6.09 13.30
CA TRP A 489 8.88 5.53 12.62
C TRP A 489 7.56 5.63 13.41
N SER A 490 7.47 6.53 14.40
CA SER A 490 6.23 6.77 15.17
C SER A 490 5.21 7.54 14.32
N LEU A 491 4.02 6.96 14.13
CA LEU A 491 2.94 7.62 13.41
C LEU A 491 2.39 8.82 14.20
N LYS A 492 2.26 8.71 15.53
CA LYS A 492 1.76 9.82 16.35
C LYS A 492 2.71 11.01 16.32
N ARG A 493 4.02 10.78 16.35
CA ARG A 493 5.01 11.86 16.24
C ARG A 493 4.97 12.54 14.88
N LEU A 494 4.82 11.78 13.79
CA LEU A 494 4.64 12.35 12.44
C LEU A 494 3.39 13.22 12.36
N ILE A 495 2.25 12.71 12.82
CA ILE A 495 1.00 13.46 12.80
C ILE A 495 1.07 14.69 13.69
N LYS A 496 1.58 14.55 14.94
CA LYS A 496 1.79 15.68 15.86
C LYS A 496 2.56 16.78 15.15
N TRP A 497 3.68 16.41 14.55
CA TRP A 497 4.55 17.35 13.88
C TRP A 497 3.86 18.06 12.71
N ILE A 498 3.09 17.35 11.87
CA ILE A 498 2.32 17.97 10.80
C ILE A 498 1.24 18.92 11.35
N VAL A 499 0.45 18.50 12.33
CA VAL A 499 -0.68 19.31 12.83
C VAL A 499 -0.22 20.51 13.67
N MET A 500 1.01 20.52 14.15
CA MET A 500 1.63 21.67 14.83
C MET A 500 2.11 22.76 13.86
N SER A 501 2.20 22.49 12.55
CA SER A 501 2.58 23.50 11.56
C SER A 501 1.54 24.62 11.40
N ASP A 502 1.99 25.83 11.09
CA ASP A 502 1.11 26.93 10.69
C ASP A 502 0.32 26.55 9.43
N THR A 503 0.98 25.85 8.50
CA THR A 503 0.42 25.32 7.25
C THR A 503 -0.85 24.53 7.50
N TYR A 504 -0.84 23.58 8.44
CA TYR A 504 -2.02 22.79 8.80
C TYR A 504 -3.11 23.65 9.47
N GLN A 505 -2.69 24.60 10.31
CA GLN A 505 -3.58 25.45 11.12
C GLN A 505 -4.27 26.57 10.34
N GLN A 506 -3.87 26.82 9.08
CA GLN A 506 -4.48 27.82 8.21
C GLN A 506 -6.01 27.71 8.10
N SER A 507 -6.66 28.85 7.90
CA SER A 507 -8.04 28.94 7.45
C SER A 507 -8.20 28.28 6.08
N SER A 508 -9.36 27.70 5.82
CA SER A 508 -9.73 27.16 4.51
C SER A 508 -10.57 28.14 3.69
N ASN A 509 -10.66 29.40 4.13
CA ASN A 509 -11.44 30.44 3.46
C ASN A 509 -11.00 30.64 2.01
N HIS A 510 -11.98 31.00 1.19
CA HIS A 510 -11.73 31.24 -0.20
C HIS A 510 -10.96 32.56 -0.37
N ARG A 511 -9.91 32.53 -1.19
CA ARG A 511 -9.05 33.67 -1.53
C ARG A 511 -9.10 33.90 -3.03
N LEU A 512 -9.40 35.13 -3.46
CA LEU A 512 -9.69 35.44 -4.86
C LEU A 512 -8.44 35.35 -5.75
N GLU A 513 -7.29 35.75 -5.22
CA GLU A 513 -5.98 35.66 -5.85
C GLU A 513 -5.60 34.21 -6.20
N LEU A 514 -5.96 33.25 -5.34
CA LEU A 514 -5.69 31.83 -5.57
C LEU A 514 -6.47 31.27 -6.76
N LYS A 515 -7.63 31.83 -7.15
CA LYS A 515 -8.36 31.34 -8.34
C LYS A 515 -7.54 31.43 -9.63
N ARG A 516 -6.61 32.38 -9.68
CA ARG A 516 -5.79 32.66 -10.87
C ARG A 516 -4.42 32.00 -10.77
N VAL A 517 -3.78 32.08 -9.61
CA VAL A 517 -2.39 31.64 -9.41
C VAL A 517 -2.32 30.15 -9.08
N ASP A 518 -3.12 29.68 -8.11
CA ASP A 518 -3.12 28.30 -7.64
C ASP A 518 -4.54 27.83 -7.30
N PRO A 519 -5.40 27.58 -8.33
CA PRO A 519 -6.81 27.26 -8.12
C PRO A 519 -7.00 25.94 -7.35
N ASN A 520 -6.00 25.06 -7.41
CA ASN A 520 -6.03 23.74 -6.80
C ASN A 520 -5.43 23.70 -5.40
N ASN A 521 -4.89 24.83 -4.91
CA ASN A 521 -4.18 24.94 -3.64
C ASN A 521 -3.01 23.93 -3.53
N ARG A 522 -2.27 23.76 -4.63
CA ARG A 522 -1.08 22.90 -4.70
C ARG A 522 0.07 23.46 -3.85
N LEU A 523 0.18 24.78 -3.72
CA LEU A 523 1.19 25.48 -2.93
C LEU A 523 0.79 25.65 -1.47
N LEU A 524 -0.37 25.13 -1.06
CA LEU A 524 -0.82 25.10 0.34
C LEU A 524 -0.93 26.50 0.97
N ALA A 525 -1.34 27.51 0.19
CA ALA A 525 -1.60 28.87 0.65
C ALA A 525 -2.79 28.99 1.63
N ARG A 526 -3.52 27.89 1.85
CA ARG A 526 -4.61 27.73 2.80
C ARG A 526 -4.80 26.26 3.14
N GLN A 527 -5.60 25.94 4.15
CA GLN A 527 -6.05 24.56 4.35
C GLN A 527 -7.09 24.16 3.30
N ASN A 528 -7.09 22.90 2.89
CA ASN A 528 -8.06 22.32 1.97
C ASN A 528 -9.42 22.09 2.63
N ARG A 529 -10.46 22.01 1.80
CA ARG A 529 -11.80 21.56 2.21
C ARG A 529 -12.05 20.20 1.59
N PHE A 530 -12.25 19.19 2.43
CA PHE A 530 -12.53 17.83 1.99
C PHE A 530 -13.64 17.21 2.84
N ARG A 531 -14.25 16.14 2.30
CA ARG A 531 -15.34 15.41 2.97
C ARG A 531 -14.73 14.33 3.85
N VAL A 532 -15.34 14.11 5.01
CA VAL A 532 -15.08 12.91 5.82
C VAL A 532 -15.70 11.69 5.15
N GLU A 533 -15.21 10.51 5.51
CA GLU A 533 -15.60 9.23 4.94
C GLU A 533 -16.98 8.78 5.43
N ALA A 534 -17.61 7.85 4.73
CA ALA A 534 -19.00 7.43 4.99
C ALA A 534 -19.18 6.91 6.43
N GLU A 535 -18.20 6.18 6.95
CA GLU A 535 -18.16 5.68 8.33
C GLU A 535 -18.20 6.84 9.34
N ILE A 536 -17.45 7.90 9.07
CA ILE A 536 -17.38 9.08 9.93
C ILE A 536 -18.64 9.92 9.84
N ILE A 537 -19.26 10.03 8.66
CA ILE A 537 -20.58 10.67 8.52
C ILE A 537 -21.60 9.97 9.43
N ARG A 538 -21.60 8.63 9.43
CA ARG A 538 -22.47 7.85 10.31
C ARG A 538 -22.15 8.09 11.78
N ASP A 539 -20.87 8.04 12.16
CA ASP A 539 -20.43 8.22 13.54
C ASP A 539 -20.83 9.60 14.10
N ILE A 540 -20.58 10.66 13.33
CA ILE A 540 -20.98 12.03 13.70
C ILE A 540 -22.50 12.16 13.84
N SER A 541 -23.26 11.53 12.94
CA SER A 541 -24.73 11.55 13.00
C SER A 541 -25.24 10.89 14.27
N LEU A 542 -24.68 9.72 14.64
CA LEU A 542 -25.02 9.02 15.86
C LEU A 542 -24.55 9.76 17.11
N GLN A 543 -23.37 10.41 17.07
CA GLN A 543 -22.83 11.19 18.18
C GLN A 543 -23.72 12.39 18.48
N THR A 544 -24.13 13.12 17.43
CA THR A 544 -25.02 14.28 17.54
C THR A 544 -26.39 13.88 18.10
N ALA A 545 -26.87 12.68 17.75
CA ALA A 545 -28.11 12.12 18.30
C ALA A 545 -27.98 11.56 19.73
N GLY A 546 -26.79 11.53 20.32
CA GLY A 546 -26.53 10.92 21.64
C GLY A 546 -26.65 9.39 21.65
N LEU A 547 -26.56 8.74 20.48
CA LEU A 547 -26.74 7.29 20.32
C LEU A 547 -25.42 6.53 20.16
N LEU A 548 -24.34 7.20 19.76
CA LEU A 548 -23.08 6.55 19.42
C LEU A 548 -22.55 5.71 20.58
N ASN A 549 -22.26 4.43 20.29
CA ASN A 549 -21.58 3.54 21.20
C ASN A 549 -20.06 3.60 20.96
N LEU A 550 -19.32 3.99 22.00
CA LEU A 550 -17.86 4.16 22.00
C LEU A 550 -17.10 2.92 22.49
N ASP A 551 -17.78 1.79 22.74
CA ASP A 551 -17.09 0.54 23.08
C ASP A 551 -16.14 0.13 21.95
N ILE A 552 -14.91 -0.24 22.33
CA ILE A 552 -13.80 -0.57 21.41
C ILE A 552 -13.63 -2.10 21.31
N GLY A 553 -13.39 -2.59 20.09
CA GLY A 553 -13.01 -3.97 19.80
C GLY A 553 -14.18 -4.97 19.73
N GLY A 554 -13.88 -6.26 19.55
CA GLY A 554 -14.86 -7.35 19.47
C GLY A 554 -15.47 -7.56 18.08
N PRO A 555 -16.39 -8.52 17.91
CA PRO A 555 -16.95 -8.88 16.61
C PRO A 555 -17.61 -7.72 15.86
N ALA A 556 -17.64 -7.81 14.53
CA ALA A 556 -18.35 -6.86 13.69
C ALA A 556 -19.86 -6.87 13.97
N VAL A 557 -20.49 -5.71 13.79
CA VAL A 557 -21.93 -5.48 14.02
C VAL A 557 -22.67 -5.21 12.71
N PHE A 558 -23.97 -5.46 12.75
CA PHE A 558 -24.88 -5.27 11.62
C PHE A 558 -25.84 -4.13 11.98
N PRO A 559 -25.49 -2.86 11.68
CA PRO A 559 -26.36 -1.73 11.99
C PRO A 559 -27.69 -1.86 11.22
N PRO A 560 -28.76 -1.19 11.68
CA PRO A 560 -30.03 -1.21 10.97
C PRO A 560 -29.89 -0.71 9.52
N ILE A 561 -30.23 -1.56 8.56
CA ILE A 561 -30.29 -1.22 7.14
C ILE A 561 -31.76 -1.14 6.72
N PRO A 562 -32.22 -0.07 6.04
CA PRO A 562 -33.59 0.01 5.54
C PRO A 562 -33.91 -1.13 4.56
N ASP A 563 -35.13 -1.67 4.62
CA ASP A 563 -35.57 -2.76 3.74
C ASP A 563 -35.43 -2.42 2.25
N SER A 564 -35.61 -1.15 1.88
CA SER A 564 -35.43 -0.68 0.50
C SER A 564 -34.01 -0.87 -0.02
N VAL A 565 -33.00 -0.82 0.85
CA VAL A 565 -31.59 -1.07 0.50
C VAL A 565 -31.31 -2.57 0.47
N LEU A 566 -31.83 -3.32 1.45
CA LEU A 566 -31.71 -4.78 1.49
C LEU A 566 -32.34 -5.44 0.25
N ASN A 567 -33.48 -4.93 -0.22
CA ASN A 567 -34.19 -5.43 -1.39
C ASN A 567 -33.46 -5.18 -2.72
N GLN A 568 -32.42 -4.33 -2.73
CA GLN A 568 -31.54 -4.14 -3.89
C GLN A 568 -30.32 -5.06 -3.87
N SER A 569 -30.05 -5.74 -2.76
CA SER A 569 -28.92 -6.65 -2.61
C SER A 569 -29.33 -8.08 -2.90
N PHE A 570 -28.53 -8.81 -3.69
CA PHE A 570 -28.68 -10.26 -3.88
C PHE A 570 -28.28 -11.06 -2.63
N THR A 571 -27.73 -10.40 -1.61
CA THR A 571 -27.10 -11.06 -0.47
C THR A 571 -27.96 -10.96 0.78
N LYS A 572 -28.31 -12.11 1.38
CA LYS A 572 -29.02 -12.14 2.66
C LYS A 572 -28.08 -11.70 3.79
N TYR A 573 -28.43 -10.61 4.46
CA TYR A 573 -27.77 -10.15 5.69
C TYR A 573 -28.35 -10.90 6.89
N GLY A 574 -27.50 -11.27 7.86
CA GLY A 574 -27.82 -12.11 9.03
C GLY A 574 -28.73 -11.46 10.08
N GLY A 575 -29.53 -10.46 9.70
CA GLY A 575 -30.30 -9.62 10.60
C GLY A 575 -29.49 -8.51 11.25
N ASN A 576 -30.20 -7.56 11.85
CA ASN A 576 -29.58 -6.40 12.52
C ASN A 576 -29.10 -6.79 13.92
N SER A 577 -27.96 -6.23 14.34
CA SER A 577 -27.50 -6.24 15.73
C SER A 577 -28.58 -5.69 16.66
N LYS A 578 -28.51 -6.04 17.95
CA LYS A 578 -29.49 -5.62 18.97
C LYS A 578 -28.85 -4.68 20.00
N GLY A 579 -29.68 -3.99 20.78
CA GLY A 579 -29.20 -3.14 21.87
C GLY A 579 -28.22 -2.04 21.41
N ARG A 580 -27.16 -1.84 22.20
CA ARG A 580 -26.11 -0.83 21.93
C ARG A 580 -25.25 -1.16 20.71
N ASP A 581 -25.19 -2.42 20.29
CA ASP A 581 -24.38 -2.83 19.14
C ASP A 581 -24.86 -2.23 17.81
N ARG A 582 -26.12 -1.81 17.74
CA ARG A 582 -26.68 -1.11 16.56
C ARG A 582 -26.00 0.23 16.27
N TYR A 583 -25.37 0.81 17.29
CA TYR A 583 -24.86 2.17 17.27
C TYR A 583 -23.35 2.24 17.47
N ARG A 584 -22.63 1.12 17.33
CA ARG A 584 -21.15 1.14 17.35
C ARG A 584 -20.61 1.97 16.20
N ARG A 585 -19.36 2.43 16.36
CA ARG A 585 -18.61 3.15 15.32
C ARG A 585 -18.56 2.40 13.99
N GLY A 586 -18.44 3.15 12.90
CA GLY A 586 -18.45 2.64 11.53
C GLY A 586 -17.38 1.59 11.27
N ILE A 587 -16.20 1.70 11.89
CA ILE A 587 -15.11 0.72 11.80
C ILE A 587 -15.51 -0.69 12.28
N TYR A 588 -16.53 -0.79 13.14
CA TYR A 588 -17.06 -2.07 13.63
C TYR A 588 -18.20 -2.61 12.79
N THR A 589 -18.65 -1.87 11.78
CA THR A 589 -19.71 -2.34 10.87
C THR A 589 -19.16 -3.47 10.01
N PHE A 590 -19.94 -4.54 9.87
CA PHE A 590 -19.58 -5.69 9.04
C PHE A 590 -19.29 -5.26 7.59
N PHE A 591 -18.05 -5.50 7.16
CA PHE A 591 -17.57 -5.15 5.84
C PHE A 591 -17.61 -6.37 4.91
N ARG A 592 -18.63 -6.38 4.03
CA ARG A 592 -18.85 -7.46 3.07
C ARG A 592 -18.17 -7.17 1.74
N ARG A 593 -17.31 -8.08 1.29
CA ARG A 593 -16.47 -7.85 0.11
C ARG A 593 -17.23 -7.78 -1.21
N THR A 594 -18.30 -8.57 -1.39
CA THR A 594 -19.10 -8.58 -2.63
C THR A 594 -20.17 -7.49 -2.73
N ALA A 595 -20.37 -6.72 -1.66
CA ALA A 595 -21.37 -5.65 -1.63
C ALA A 595 -20.78 -4.27 -1.97
N ILE A 596 -19.61 -4.25 -2.61
CA ILE A 596 -18.81 -3.06 -2.95
C ILE A 596 -18.76 -2.90 -4.46
#